data_AF-A0A5E4LQS1-F1
#
_entry.id   AF-A0A5E4LQS1-F1
#
_cell.length_a   1.000
_cell.length_b   1.000
_cell.length_c   1.000
_cell.angle_alpha   90.00
_cell.angle_beta   90.00
_cell.angle_gamma   90.00
#
_symmetry.space_group_name_H-M   'P 1'
#
loop_
_entity.id
_entity.type
_entity.pdbx_description
1 polymer ?
#
loop_
_entity_poly.entity_id
_entity_poly.type
_entity_poly.pdbx_seq_one_letter_code
_entity_poly.pdbx_strand_id
1 'polypeptide(L)' 'MGMSKKDLNRKTGNLKIRIAELEQKARMDPLKKHPEIHDELAKMKKALESA' A
#
# COMPACT_ATOMS: atom_id res chain seq x y z
N MET A 1 12.36 12.51 -18.66
CA MET A 1 11.65 11.30 -19.13
C MET A 1 10.55 10.98 -18.12
N GLY A 2 9.33 11.43 -18.38
CA GLY A 2 8.18 11.19 -17.50
C GLY A 2 7.57 9.82 -17.78
N MET A 3 7.17 9.11 -16.72
CA MET A 3 6.42 7.86 -16.86
C MET A 3 5.19 8.08 -17.72
N SER A 4 4.89 7.15 -18.63
CA SER A 4 3.66 7.20 -19.40
C SER A 4 2.46 7.08 -18.45
N LYS A 5 1.31 7.63 -18.85
CA LYS A 5 0.06 7.49 -18.07
C LYS A 5 -0.25 6.02 -17.75
N LYS A 6 0.11 5.09 -18.65
CA LYS A 6 -0.03 3.63 -18.43
C LYS A 6 0.89 3.11 -17.33
N ASP A 7 2.12 3.59 -17.26
CA ASP A 7 3.09 3.16 -16.24
C ASP A 7 2.72 3.71 -14.87
N LEU A 8 2.22 4.94 -14.81
CA LEU A 8 1.67 5.52 -13.59
C LEU A 8 0.50 4.67 -13.06
N ASN A 9 -0.41 4.28 -13.97
CA ASN A 9 -1.57 3.47 -13.62
C ASN A 9 -1.20 2.04 -13.19
N ARG A 10 -0.17 1.44 -13.80
CA ARG A 10 0.38 0.15 -13.35
C ARG A 10 0.99 0.26 -11.95
N LYS A 11 1.74 1.35 -11.68
CA LYS A 11 2.37 1.57 -10.39
C LYS A 11 1.33 1.77 -9.28
N THR A 12 0.30 2.57 -9.52
CA THR A 12 -0.80 2.76 -8.56
C THR A 12 -1.64 1.50 -8.39
N GLY A 13 -1.87 0.73 -9.46
CA GLY A 13 -2.54 -0.58 -9.39
C GLY A 13 -1.78 -1.58 -8.51
N ASN A 14 -0.48 -1.71 -8.72
CA ASN A 14 0.37 -2.60 -7.91
C ASN A 14 0.41 -2.16 -6.44
N LEU A 15 0.46 -0.85 -6.17
CA LEU A 15 0.39 -0.30 -4.81
C LEU A 15 -0.94 -0.66 -4.12
N LYS A 16 -2.08 -0.54 -4.83
CA LYS A 16 -3.39 -0.90 -4.28
C LYS A 16 -3.50 -2.38 -3.93
N ILE A 17 -3.00 -3.27 -4.79
CA ILE A 17 -2.98 -4.72 -4.52
C ILE A 17 -2.21 -5.01 -3.23
N ARG A 18 -1.02 -4.42 -3.10
CA ARG A 18 -0.15 -4.65 -1.93
C ARG A 18 -0.74 -4.07 -0.65
N ILE A 19 -1.43 -2.92 -0.73
CA ILE A 19 -2.19 -2.36 0.39
C ILE A 19 -3.31 -3.32 0.81
N ALA A 20 -4.06 -3.90 -0.14
CA ALA A 20 -5.14 -4.83 0.18
C ALA A 20 -4.63 -6.09 0.88
N GLU A 21 -3.48 -6.64 0.47
CA GLU A 21 -2.84 -7.77 1.14
C GLU A 21 -2.40 -7.42 2.57
N LEU A 22 -1.80 -6.23 2.76
CA LEU A 22 -1.42 -5.73 4.08
C LEU A 22 -2.64 -5.43 4.96
N GLU A 23 -3.73 -4.93 4.39
CA GLU A 23 -4.99 -4.70 5.11
C GLU A 23 -5.62 -6.00 5.60
N GLN A 24 -5.57 -7.07 4.82
CA GLN A 24 -6.02 -8.38 5.29
C GLN A 24 -5.17 -8.87 6.46
N LYS A 25 -3.84 -8.76 6.36
CA LYS A 25 -2.93 -9.13 7.46
C LYS A 25 -3.15 -8.28 8.70
N ALA A 26 -3.29 -6.97 8.55
CA ALA A 26 -3.56 -6.04 9.64
C ALA A 26 -4.93 -6.30 10.31
N ARG A 27 -5.95 -6.73 9.55
CA ARG A 27 -7.24 -7.15 10.12
C ARG A 27 -7.14 -8.45 10.92
N MET A 28 -6.30 -9.37 10.49
CA MET A 28 -6.02 -10.62 11.17
C MET A 28 -5.12 -10.44 12.40
N ASP A 29 -4.45 -9.30 12.53
CA ASP A 29 -3.64 -8.91 13.69
C ASP A 29 -4.28 -7.73 14.48
N PRO A 30 -5.46 -7.94 15.10
CA PRO A 30 -6.16 -6.87 15.83
C PRO A 30 -5.40 -6.36 17.05
N LEU A 31 -4.43 -7.15 17.54
CA LEU A 31 -3.57 -6.81 18.67
C LEU A 31 -2.33 -6.01 18.26
N LYS A 32 -2.15 -5.70 16.97
CA LYS A 32 -0.96 -5.00 16.44
C LYS A 32 0.35 -5.62 16.96
N LYS A 33 0.39 -6.96 17.06
CA LYS A 33 1.62 -7.68 17.44
C LYS A 33 2.72 -7.45 16.43
N HIS A 34 2.35 -7.15 15.18
CA HIS A 34 3.26 -6.75 14.11
C HIS A 34 3.05 -5.29 13.72
N PRO A 35 3.58 -4.33 14.52
CA PRO A 35 3.46 -2.90 14.21
C PRO A 35 4.03 -2.55 12.83
N GLU A 36 5.06 -3.28 12.38
CA GLU A 36 5.64 -3.18 11.04
C GLU A 36 4.60 -3.28 9.91
N ILE A 37 3.60 -4.17 10.03
CA ILE A 37 2.53 -4.33 9.02
C ILE A 37 1.65 -3.08 8.99
N HIS A 38 1.33 -2.52 10.15
CA HIS A 38 0.51 -1.31 10.25
C HIS A 38 1.26 -0.06 9.77
N ASP A 39 2.54 0.06 10.10
CA ASP A 39 3.40 1.15 9.64
C ASP A 39 3.64 1.10 8.12
N GLU A 40 3.91 -0.08 7.55
CA GLU A 40 4.02 -0.25 6.10
C GLU A 40 2.71 0.11 5.39
N LEU A 41 1.58 -0.32 5.93
CA LEU A 41 0.26 -0.03 5.37
C LEU A 41 -0.03 1.48 5.40
N ALA A 42 0.28 2.16 6.50
CA ALA A 42 0.16 3.62 6.61
C ALA A 42 1.07 4.35 5.63
N LYS A 43 2.33 3.91 5.49
CA LYS A 43 3.31 4.49 4.57
C LYS A 43 2.90 4.29 3.11
N MET A 44 2.41 3.09 2.75
CA MET A 44 1.91 2.76 1.42
C MET A 44 0.65 3.57 1.07
N LYS A 45 -0.29 3.75 2.01
CA LYS A 45 -1.47 4.59 1.80
C LYS A 45 -1.11 6.04 1.55
N LYS A 46 -0.19 6.61 2.35
CA LYS A 46 0.29 7.98 2.16
C LYS A 46 1.01 8.16 0.82
N ALA A 47 1.77 7.15 0.38
CA ALA A 47 2.41 7.15 -0.93
C ALA A 47 1.39 7.09 -2.09
N LEU A 48 0.25 6.42 -1.90
CA LEU A 48 -0.84 6.39 -2.87
C LEU A 48 -1.57 7.74 -2.96
N GLU A 49 -1.76 8.45 -1.84
CA GLU A 49 -2.35 9.79 -1.84
C GLU A 49 -1.43 10.85 -2.46
N SER A 50 -0.11 10.62 -2.41
CA SER A 50 0.89 11.52 -2.96
C SER A 50 1.26 11.23 -4.43
N ALA A 51 0.64 10.22 -5.06
CA ALA A 51 0.94 9.73 -6.41
C ALA A 51 -0.17 10.07 -7.42
#